data_AF-A0A7J4KCW6-F1
#
_entry.id   AF-A0A7J4KCW6-F1
#
_cell.length_a   1.000
_cell.length_b   1.000
_cell.length_c   1.000
_cell.angle_alpha   90.00
_cell.angle_beta   90.00
_cell.angle_gamma   90.00
#
_symmetry.space_group_name_H-M   'P 1'
#
loop_
_entity.id
_entity.type
_entity.pdbx_description
1 polymer ?
#
loop_
_entity_poly.entity_id
_entity_poly.type
_entity_poly.pdbx_seq_one_letter_code
_entity_poly.pdbx_strand_id
1 'polypeptide(L)'
;MSLLLPAASLAVTVILWMNGLPFFFLFLFFPLIPFLGRKRQVQRCPVCGWETDEVRVSFCPYDGSPLQAPEDRGRAAELSW
;
A
#
# COMPACT_ATOMS: atom_id res chain seq x y z
N MET A 1 -2.70 -21.70 5.62
CA MET A 1 -2.27 -21.64 4.20
C MET A 1 -0.87 -21.03 4.09
N SER A 2 0.10 -21.54 4.85
CA SER A 2 1.44 -20.94 4.91
C SER A 2 2.49 -21.67 4.07
N LEU A 3 2.18 -22.86 3.55
CA LEU A 3 3.08 -23.65 2.70
C LEU A 3 3.06 -23.21 1.22
N LEU A 4 2.07 -22.43 0.79
CA LEU A 4 1.95 -21.98 -0.60
C LEU A 4 3.01 -20.95 -0.97
N LEU A 5 3.33 -20.05 -0.04
CA LEU A 5 4.34 -19.01 -0.24
C LEU A 5 5.76 -19.59 -0.43
N PRO A 6 6.26 -20.49 0.45
CA PRO A 6 7.58 -21.08 0.26
C PRO A 6 7.63 -22.00 -0.96
N ALA A 7 6.55 -22.75 -1.26
CA ALA A 7 6.48 -23.59 -2.45
C ALA A 7 6.57 -22.77 -3.74
N ALA A 8 5.86 -21.64 -3.83
CA ALA A 8 5.91 -20.74 -4.98
C ALA A 8 7.31 -20.13 -5.14
N SER A 9 7.92 -19.67 -4.05
CA SER A 9 9.28 -19.10 -4.09
C SER A 9 10.33 -20.13 -4.53
N LEU A 10 10.24 -21.36 -4.03
CA LEU A 10 11.16 -22.44 -4.37
C LEU A 10 10.99 -22.90 -5.83
N ALA A 11 9.75 -22.98 -6.32
CA ALA A 11 9.47 -23.28 -7.72
C ALA A 11 10.03 -22.22 -8.67
N VAL A 12 9.80 -20.94 -8.37
CA VAL A 12 10.37 -19.81 -9.14
C VAL A 12 11.89 -19.91 -9.17
N THR A 13 12.52 -20.15 -8.02
CA THR A 13 13.98 -20.28 -7.92
C THR A 13 14.52 -21.44 -8.77
N VAL A 14 13.90 -22.61 -8.72
CA VAL A 14 14.31 -23.79 -9.51
C VAL A 14 14.17 -23.53 -11.01
N ILE A 15 13.05 -22.94 -11.44
CA ILE A 15 12.82 -22.57 -12.84
C ILE A 15 13.92 -21.61 -13.32
N LEU A 16 14.20 -20.56 -12.56
CA LEU A 16 15.24 -19.59 -12.89
C LEU A 16 16.64 -20.20 -12.96
N TRP A 17 16.94 -21.15 -12.05
CA TRP A 17 18.22 -21.85 -12.00
C TRP A 17 18.44 -22.76 -13.20
N MET A 18 17.42 -23.52 -13.63
CA MET A 18 17.49 -24.30 -14.87
C MET A 18 17.69 -23.43 -16.11
N ASN A 19 17.17 -22.21 -16.07
CA ASN A 19 17.33 -21.23 -17.14
C ASN A 19 18.69 -20.47 -17.06
N GLY A 20 19.57 -20.82 -16.11
CA GLY A 20 20.94 -20.33 -16.05
C GLY A 20 21.07 -18.84 -15.76
N LEU A 21 20.08 -18.22 -15.11
CA LEU A 21 20.06 -16.78 -14.78
C LEU A 21 20.62 -16.55 -13.37
N PRO A 22 21.93 -16.27 -13.18
CA PRO A 22 22.56 -16.49 -11.88
C PRO A 22 22.43 -15.27 -10.94
N PHE A 23 22.21 -14.04 -11.43
CA PHE A 23 22.15 -12.84 -10.57
C PHE A 23 21.23 -11.70 -11.08
N PHE A 24 20.60 -11.83 -12.25
CA PHE A 24 19.88 -10.73 -12.92
C PHE A 24 18.52 -10.38 -12.27
N PHE A 25 17.86 -11.34 -11.61
CA PHE A 25 16.49 -11.14 -11.11
C PHE A 25 16.38 -10.34 -9.81
N LEU A 26 17.43 -10.29 -8.98
CA LEU A 26 17.43 -9.49 -7.74
C LEU A 26 17.26 -7.99 -8.01
N PHE A 27 17.80 -7.52 -9.13
CA PHE A 27 17.62 -6.15 -9.61
C PHE A 27 16.22 -5.86 -10.17
N LEU A 28 15.44 -6.88 -10.55
CA LEU A 28 14.06 -6.71 -11.03
C LEU A 28 13.06 -6.65 -9.87
N PHE A 29 13.31 -7.41 -8.81
CA PHE A 29 12.46 -7.40 -7.61
C PHE A 29 12.67 -6.15 -6.74
N PHE A 30 13.92 -5.68 -6.57
CA PHE A 30 14.21 -4.50 -5.75
C PHE A 30 13.43 -3.21 -6.12
N PRO A 31 13.28 -2.82 -7.41
CA PRO A 31 12.50 -1.66 -7.81
C PRO A 31 10.99 -1.91 -7.82
N LEU A 32 10.53 -3.17 -7.81
CA LEU A 32 9.11 -3.52 -7.87
C LEU A 32 8.44 -3.57 -6.49
N ILE A 33 9.21 -3.82 -5.43
CA ILE A 33 8.76 -3.82 -4.02
C ILE A 33 8.04 -2.51 -3.60
N PRO A 34 8.53 -1.28 -3.92
CA PRO A 34 7.85 -0.05 -3.48
C PRO A 34 6.51 0.22 -4.18
N PHE A 35 6.24 -0.38 -5.33
CA PHE A 35 4.99 -0.16 -6.08
C PHE A 35 3.83 -1.04 -5.60
N LEU A 36 4.11 -2.24 -5.06
CA LEU A 36 3.05 -3.14 -4.57
C LEU A 36 2.43 -2.71 -3.23
N GLY A 37 3.09 -1.81 -2.48
CA GLY A 37 2.69 -1.43 -1.12
C GLY A 37 1.91 -0.12 -0.99
N ARG A 38 1.73 0.66 -2.06
CA ARG A 38 1.01 1.95 -1.97
C ARG A 38 -0.49 1.70 -1.85
N LYS A 39 -0.97 1.54 -0.62
CA LYS A 39 -2.39 1.63 -0.31
C LYS A 39 -2.84 3.06 -0.62
N ARG A 40 -3.77 3.20 -1.57
CA ARG A 40 -4.43 4.45 -1.90
C ARG A 40 -5.12 4.97 -0.65
N GLN A 41 -4.56 5.98 0.01
CA GLN A 41 -5.15 6.57 1.20
C GLN A 41 -6.30 7.46 0.75
N VAL A 42 -7.53 6.98 0.88
CA VAL A 42 -8.74 7.76 0.59
C VAL A 42 -9.01 8.66 1.79
N GLN A 43 -8.87 9.96 1.62
CA GLN A 43 -9.17 10.96 2.63
C GLN A 43 -10.65 11.37 2.52
N ARG A 44 -11.33 11.56 3.65
CA ARG A 44 -12.76 11.92 3.69
C ARG A 44 -12.99 13.19 4.51
N CYS A 45 -13.89 14.05 4.05
CA CYS A 45 -14.40 15.19 4.79
C CYS A 45 -15.41 14.72 5.86
N PRO A 46 -15.24 15.12 7.14
CA PRO A 46 -16.15 14.73 8.23
C PRO A 46 -17.50 15.47 8.22
N VAL A 47 -17.60 16.59 7.48
CA VAL A 47 -18.79 17.46 7.51
C VAL A 47 -19.73 17.13 6.35
N CYS A 48 -19.23 17.17 5.11
CA CYS A 48 -20.03 16.95 3.90
C CYS A 48 -19.93 15.52 3.34
N GLY A 49 -18.98 14.71 3.83
CA GLY A 49 -18.78 13.34 3.38
C GLY A 49 -18.05 13.19 2.04
N TRP A 50 -17.49 14.27 1.48
CA TRP A 50 -16.70 14.22 0.26
C TRP A 50 -15.43 13.36 0.42
N GLU A 51 -15.07 12.61 -0.61
CA GLU A 51 -13.94 11.68 -0.61
C GLU A 51 -12.98 11.98 -1.76
N THR A 52 -11.68 11.91 -1.47
CA THR A 52 -10.63 12.05 -2.47
C THR A 52 -9.48 11.09 -2.18
N ASP A 53 -8.81 10.62 -3.23
CA ASP A 53 -7.57 9.87 -3.14
C ASP A 53 -6.34 10.73 -3.47
N GLU A 54 -6.54 12.02 -3.72
CA GLU A 54 -5.48 12.95 -4.07
C GLU A 54 -4.68 13.39 -2.85
N VAL A 55 -3.46 12.87 -2.72
CA VAL A 55 -2.50 13.21 -1.64
C VAL A 55 -2.19 14.72 -1.53
N ARG A 56 -2.43 15.49 -2.60
CA ARG A 56 -2.15 16.94 -2.64
C ARG A 56 -3.28 17.78 -2.04
N VAL A 57 -4.46 17.21 -1.82
CA VAL A 57 -5.62 17.93 -1.33
C VAL A 57 -5.71 17.68 0.17
N SER A 58 -5.48 18.70 1.00
CA SER A 58 -5.57 18.60 2.46
C SER A 58 -6.87 19.16 3.03
N PHE A 59 -7.61 19.95 2.24
CA PHE A 59 -8.83 20.64 2.65
C PHE A 59 -9.97 20.33 1.69
N CYS A 60 -11.18 20.28 2.22
CA CYS A 60 -12.37 20.07 1.41
C CYS A 60 -12.68 21.32 0.56
N PRO A 61 -12.94 21.18 -0.75
CA PRO A 61 -13.23 22.31 -1.63
C PRO A 61 -14.59 22.97 -1.37
N TYR A 62 -15.50 22.29 -0.64
CA TYR A 62 -16.86 22.77 -0.38
C TYR A 62 -16.97 23.59 0.90
N ASP A 63 -16.35 23.12 1.99
CA ASP A 63 -16.48 23.68 3.34
C ASP A 63 -15.15 24.07 3.98
N GLY A 64 -14.01 23.76 3.33
CA GLY A 64 -12.68 24.13 3.82
C GLY A 64 -12.22 23.33 5.05
N SER A 65 -12.98 22.32 5.49
CA SER A 65 -12.58 21.49 6.64
C SER A 65 -11.37 20.60 6.29
N PRO A 66 -10.51 20.29 7.28
CA PRO A 66 -9.38 19.40 7.06
C PRO A 66 -9.87 17.98 6.76
N LEU A 67 -9.34 17.38 5.70
CA LEU A 67 -9.64 16.01 5.34
C LEU A 67 -8.99 15.06 6.32
N GLN A 68 -9.73 14.04 6.75
CA GLN A 68 -9.22 13.04 7.69
C GLN A 68 -8.75 11.81 6.91
N ALA A 69 -7.51 11.38 7.14
CA ALA A 69 -7.05 10.11 6.62
C ALA A 69 -7.65 8.96 7.44
N PRO A 70 -7.80 7.75 6.86
CA PRO A 70 -8.25 6.57 7.61
C PRO A 70 -7.33 6.24 8.79
N GLU A 71 -6.05 6.60 8.70
CA GLU A 71 -5.06 6.44 9.76
C GLU A 71 -5.36 7.35 10.98
N ASP A 72 -5.81 8.58 10.75
CA ASP A 72 -6.12 9.54 11.82
C ASP A 72 -7.36 9.13 12.62
N ARG A 73 -8.36 8.50 11.96
CA ARG A 73 -9.55 7.95 12.63
C ARG A 73 -9.18 6.85 13.62
N GLY A 74 -8.20 6.00 13.29
CA GLY A 74 -7.71 4.95 14.18
C GLY A 74 -7.06 5.53 15.44
N ARG A 75 -6.23 6.56 15.29
CA ARG A 75 -5.58 7.25 16.42
C ARG A 75 -6.59 8.00 17.32
N ALA A 76 -7.63 8.60 16.73
CA ALA A 76 -8.69 9.26 17.48
C ALA A 76 -9.53 8.28 18.33
N ALA A 77 -9.74 7.05 17.82
CA ALA A 77 -10.42 6.01 18.58
C ALA A 77 -9.56 5.46 19.73
N GLU A 78 -8.25 5.35 19.54
CA GLU A 78 -7.33 4.85 20.58
C GLU A 78 -7.16 5.82 21.76
N LEU A 79 -7.28 7.13 21.52
CA LEU A 79 -7.24 8.17 22.58
C LEU A 79 -8.54 8.33 23.38
N SER A 80 -9.56 7.52 23.08
CA SER A 80 -10.87 7.54 23.76
C SER A 80 -11.04 6.46 24.83
N TRP A 81 -9.98 5.69 25.13
CA TRP A 81 -9.93 4.66 26.17
C TRP A 81 -8.87 4.97 27.25
#